data_AF-A0A8X6V4Z5-F1
#
_entry.id   AF-A0A8X6V4Z5-F1
#
_cell.length_a   1.000
_cell.length_b   1.000
_cell.length_c   1.000
_cell.angle_alpha   90.00
_cell.angle_beta   90.00
_cell.angle_gamma   90.00
#
_symmetry.space_group_name_H-M   'P 1'
#
loop_
_entity.id
_entity.type
_entity.pdbx_description
1 polymer ?
#
loop_
_entity_poly.entity_id
_entity_poly.type
_entity_poly.pdbx_seq_one_letter_code
_entity_poly.pdbx_strand_id
1 'polypeptide(L)'
;MSTMSQRSHLTDSEAWRVVGRLEGDQTQAEVAQAIGVSQSVISRIWNRFLETGSAGRRPRQGRRRVITPNEDRYLVLTARRHRNMNSTLLQQHLRSATGTTISTQTVRNRLHAVGLYARRPMVCVRLTSRHRHDRRKWATKK
;
A
#
# COMPACT_ATOMS: atom_id res chain seq x y z
N MET A 1 14.27 -40.80 -2.65
CA MET A 1 13.02 -40.15 -2.20
C MET A 1 13.32 -38.68 -1.95
N SER A 2 13.03 -37.80 -2.90
CA SER A 2 13.37 -36.37 -2.79
C SER A 2 12.29 -35.63 -2.02
N THR A 3 12.57 -35.25 -0.78
CA THR A 3 11.69 -34.41 0.04
C THR A 3 11.63 -33.01 -0.58
N MET A 4 10.43 -32.58 -1.02
CA MET A 4 10.19 -31.18 -1.41
C MET A 4 10.52 -30.27 -0.22
N SER A 5 11.68 -29.62 -0.26
CA SER A 5 12.08 -28.64 0.75
C SER A 5 11.21 -27.39 0.58
N GLN A 6 10.18 -27.28 1.41
CA GLN A 6 9.45 -26.03 1.62
C GLN A 6 10.45 -24.96 2.05
N ARG A 7 10.59 -23.88 1.27
CA ARG A 7 11.44 -22.73 1.62
C ARG A 7 10.74 -21.91 2.72
N SER A 8 10.85 -22.36 3.96
CA SER A 8 10.41 -21.58 5.13
C SER A 8 11.40 -20.45 5.42
N HIS A 9 10.87 -19.31 5.84
CA HIS A 9 11.68 -18.17 6.30
C HIS A 9 11.84 -18.26 7.81
N LEU A 10 13.04 -17.97 8.32
CA LEU A 10 13.23 -17.73 9.76
C LEU A 10 12.36 -16.56 10.21
N THR A 11 11.72 -16.73 11.35
CA THR A 11 11.02 -15.67 12.05
C THR A 11 12.02 -14.64 12.59
N ASP A 12 11.57 -13.42 12.85
CA ASP A 12 12.45 -12.37 13.39
C ASP A 12 12.99 -12.77 14.78
N SER A 13 12.20 -13.48 15.60
CA SER A 13 12.65 -14.03 16.88
C SER A 13 13.78 -15.05 16.74
N GLU A 14 13.71 -15.92 15.73
CA GLU A 14 14.80 -16.87 15.45
C GLU A 14 16.04 -16.16 14.95
N ALA A 15 15.89 -15.12 14.13
CA ALA A 15 17.01 -14.30 13.67
C ALA A 15 17.72 -13.59 14.84
N TRP A 16 16.97 -13.06 15.82
CA TRP A 16 17.56 -12.47 17.03
C TRP A 16 18.22 -13.53 17.91
N ARG A 17 17.67 -14.75 18.00
CA ARG A 17 18.31 -15.87 18.69
C ARG A 17 19.63 -16.29 18.03
N VAL A 18 19.74 -16.20 16.70
CA VAL A 18 21.00 -16.40 15.98
C VAL A 18 22.03 -15.37 16.41
N VAL A 19 21.66 -14.08 16.40
CA VAL A 19 22.56 -12.99 16.78
C VAL A 19 23.08 -13.16 18.20
N GLY A 20 22.18 -13.36 19.18
CA GLY A 20 22.60 -13.51 20.58
C GLY A 20 23.50 -14.73 20.84
N ARG A 21 23.37 -15.80 20.04
CA ARG A 21 24.26 -16.97 20.12
C ARG A 21 25.64 -16.71 19.53
N LEU A 22 25.70 -15.95 18.44
CA LEU A 22 26.97 -15.57 17.81
C LEU A 22 27.73 -14.54 18.66
N GLU A 23 27.02 -13.65 19.37
CA GLU A 23 27.63 -12.75 20.36
C GLU A 23 28.15 -13.51 21.59
N GLY A 24 27.57 -14.66 21.92
CA GLY A 24 28.03 -15.56 22.98
C GLY A 24 29.13 -16.54 22.53
N ASP A 25 29.95 -16.16 21.55
CA ASP A 25 31.09 -16.92 21.01
C ASP A 25 30.77 -18.32 20.44
N GLN A 26 29.51 -18.63 20.12
CA GLN A 26 29.18 -19.88 19.43
C GLN A 26 29.59 -19.83 17.95
N THR A 27 30.03 -20.96 17.41
CA THR A 27 30.40 -21.01 15.99
C THR A 27 29.16 -20.98 15.10
N GLN A 28 29.29 -20.42 13.88
CA GLN A 28 28.17 -20.39 12.93
C GLN A 28 27.65 -21.79 12.58
N ALA A 29 28.52 -22.81 12.61
CA ALA A 29 28.15 -24.20 12.36
C ALA A 29 27.29 -24.78 13.50
N GLU A 30 27.65 -24.53 14.75
CA GLU A 30 26.86 -24.94 15.92
C GLU A 30 25.47 -24.28 15.92
N VAL A 31 25.41 -22.99 15.64
CA VAL A 31 24.15 -22.24 15.57
C VAL A 31 23.27 -22.74 14.43
N ALA A 32 23.87 -23.06 13.28
CA ALA A 32 23.17 -23.63 12.13
C ALA A 32 22.55 -25.00 12.46
N GLN A 33 23.30 -25.90 13.10
CA GLN A 33 22.82 -27.21 13.54
C GLN A 33 21.69 -27.08 14.58
N ALA A 34 21.86 -26.20 15.57
CA ALA A 34 20.88 -26.01 16.63
C ALA A 34 19.53 -25.46 16.15
N ILE A 35 19.51 -24.74 15.02
CA ILE A 35 18.30 -24.15 14.42
C ILE A 35 17.78 -25.00 13.25
N GLY A 36 18.57 -25.94 12.73
CA GLY A 36 18.19 -26.79 11.61
C GLY A 36 18.23 -26.07 10.25
N VAL A 37 19.13 -25.10 10.08
CA VAL A 37 19.33 -24.37 8.81
C VAL A 37 20.76 -24.47 8.32
N SER A 38 21.00 -24.10 7.06
CA SER A 38 22.38 -24.08 6.53
C SER A 38 23.19 -22.94 7.13
N GLN A 39 24.50 -23.15 7.30
CA GLN A 39 25.44 -22.13 7.79
C GLN A 39 25.41 -20.85 6.93
N SER A 40 25.09 -20.95 5.64
CA SER A 40 24.88 -19.79 4.76
C SER A 40 23.74 -18.86 5.21
N VAL A 41 22.71 -19.38 5.88
CA VAL A 41 21.60 -18.59 6.44
C VAL A 41 22.10 -17.80 7.64
N ILE A 42 22.85 -18.45 8.52
CA ILE A 42 23.47 -17.83 9.70
C ILE A 42 24.42 -16.71 9.29
N SER A 43 25.33 -16.97 8.34
CA SER A 43 26.25 -15.97 7.80
C SER A 43 25.51 -14.75 7.22
N ARG A 44 24.42 -14.97 6.45
CA ARG A 44 23.59 -13.88 5.92
C ARG A 44 22.87 -13.05 6.99
N ILE A 45 22.47 -13.66 8.10
CA ILE A 45 21.85 -12.94 9.22
C ILE A 45 22.92 -12.13 9.96
N TRP A 46 24.07 -12.74 10.24
CA TRP A 46 25.18 -12.08 10.93
C TRP A 46 25.71 -10.88 10.16
N ASN A 47 26.01 -11.03 8.87
CA ASN A 47 26.48 -9.92 8.04
C ASN A 47 25.44 -8.78 7.97
N ARG A 48 24.15 -9.11 7.88
CA ARG A 48 23.09 -8.11 7.93
C ARG A 48 23.06 -7.36 9.26
N PHE A 49 23.20 -8.09 10.36
CA PHE A 49 23.23 -7.50 11.70
C PHE A 49 24.43 -6.55 11.83
N LEU A 50 25.62 -6.94 11.40
CA LEU A 50 26.80 -6.07 11.40
C LEU A 50 26.61 -4.82 10.52
N GLU A 51 25.96 -4.94 9.37
CA GLU A 51 25.71 -3.80 8.47
C GLU A 51 24.63 -2.83 8.98
N THR A 52 23.59 -3.32 9.65
CA THR A 52 22.37 -2.53 9.93
C THR A 52 21.91 -2.52 11.38
N GLY A 53 22.58 -3.21 12.28
CA GLY A 53 22.18 -3.37 13.68
C GLY A 53 20.89 -4.17 13.87
N SER A 54 20.37 -4.81 12.81
CA SER A 54 19.09 -5.52 12.83
C SER A 54 19.23 -6.93 12.27
N ALA A 55 18.80 -7.92 13.07
CA ALA A 55 18.73 -9.32 12.65
C ALA A 55 17.52 -9.57 11.72
N GLY A 56 16.49 -8.73 11.84
CA GLY A 56 15.23 -8.86 11.14
C GLY A 56 15.35 -8.72 9.63
N ARG A 57 14.30 -9.10 8.91
CA ARG A 57 14.27 -8.93 7.46
C ARG A 57 14.12 -7.46 7.09
N ARG A 58 14.96 -6.97 6.17
CA ARG A 58 14.78 -5.63 5.60
C ARG A 58 13.43 -5.55 4.86
N PRO A 59 12.65 -4.48 5.05
CA PRO A 59 11.46 -4.26 4.25
C PRO A 59 11.86 -4.15 2.78
N ARG A 60 11.09 -4.81 1.91
CA ARG A 60 11.33 -4.74 0.47
C ARG A 60 10.65 -3.49 -0.09
N GLN A 61 11.35 -2.78 -0.97
CA GLN A 61 10.83 -1.60 -1.65
C GLN A 61 9.61 -1.91 -2.54
N GLY A 62 9.38 -3.18 -2.88
CA GLY A 62 8.29 -3.61 -3.75
C GLY A 62 8.46 -3.16 -5.20
N ARG A 63 7.42 -3.35 -6.00
CA ARG A 63 7.41 -2.90 -7.39
C ARG A 63 7.18 -1.39 -7.46
N ARG A 64 8.03 -0.69 -8.22
CA ARG A 64 7.83 0.74 -8.50
C ARG A 64 6.49 0.98 -9.19
N ARG A 65 5.84 2.10 -8.86
CA ARG A 65 4.59 2.52 -9.50
C ARG A 65 4.89 3.00 -10.92
N VAL A 66 3.94 2.79 -11.82
CA VAL A 66 3.99 3.33 -13.20
C VAL A 66 3.79 4.85 -13.20
N ILE A 67 2.94 5.35 -12.29
CA ILE A 67 2.63 6.78 -12.13
C ILE A 67 3.62 7.43 -11.15
N THR A 68 4.11 8.61 -11.53
CA THR A 68 4.93 9.49 -10.68
C THR A 68 4.06 10.27 -9.67
N PRO A 69 4.61 10.76 -8.56
CA PRO A 69 3.85 11.57 -7.60
C PRO A 69 3.19 12.82 -8.21
N ASN A 70 3.81 13.44 -9.22
CA ASN A 70 3.28 14.63 -9.88
C ASN A 70 2.10 14.31 -10.79
N GLU A 71 2.18 13.22 -11.56
CA GLU A 71 1.08 12.69 -12.36
C GLU A 71 -0.11 12.26 -11.48
N ASP A 72 0.16 11.65 -10.33
CA ASP A 72 -0.87 11.29 -9.37
C ASP A 72 -1.57 12.52 -8.82
N ARG A 73 -0.81 13.56 -8.46
CA ARG A 73 -1.35 14.85 -8.03
C ARG A 73 -2.19 15.50 -9.13
N TYR A 74 -1.72 15.48 -10.38
CA TYR A 74 -2.46 15.96 -11.53
C TYR A 74 -3.79 15.22 -11.69
N LEU A 75 -3.77 13.89 -11.60
CA LEU A 75 -4.97 13.04 -11.70
C LEU A 75 -6.01 13.41 -10.63
N VAL A 76 -5.57 13.56 -9.37
CA VAL A 76 -6.45 13.93 -8.25
C VAL A 76 -7.03 15.33 -8.43
N LEU A 77 -6.22 16.30 -8.86
CA LEU A 77 -6.69 17.67 -9.09
C LEU A 77 -7.71 17.73 -10.24
N THR A 78 -7.45 17.04 -11.35
CA THR A 78 -8.35 16.97 -12.50
C THR A 78 -9.69 16.34 -12.10
N ALA A 79 -9.67 15.23 -11.34
CA ALA A 79 -10.88 14.59 -10.83
C ALA A 79 -11.69 15.50 -9.88
N ARG A 80 -11.02 16.30 -9.03
CA ARG A 80 -11.69 17.25 -8.13
C ARG A 80 -12.34 18.42 -8.87
N ARG A 81 -11.69 18.94 -9.91
CA ARG A 81 -12.23 20.01 -10.76
C ARG A 81 -13.42 19.51 -11.58
N HIS A 82 -13.29 18.33 -12.17
CA HIS A 82 -14.29 17.75 -13.05
C HIS A 82 -14.95 16.53 -12.42
N ARG A 83 -15.81 16.76 -11.44
CA ARG A 83 -16.45 15.69 -10.62
C ARG A 83 -17.27 14.67 -11.42
N ASN A 84 -17.67 15.00 -12.65
CA ASN A 84 -18.46 14.13 -13.52
C ASN A 84 -17.59 13.31 -14.49
N MET A 85 -16.27 13.52 -14.55
CA MET A 85 -15.39 12.73 -15.41
C MET A 85 -15.24 11.30 -14.89
N ASN A 86 -15.46 10.34 -15.78
CA ASN A 86 -15.21 8.94 -15.48
C ASN A 86 -13.71 8.60 -15.57
N SER A 87 -13.34 7.41 -15.09
CA SER A 87 -11.93 6.98 -15.06
C SER A 87 -11.29 6.80 -16.44
N THR A 88 -12.08 6.52 -17.48
CA THR A 88 -11.58 6.41 -18.87
C THR A 88 -11.17 7.78 -19.41
N LEU A 89 -11.99 8.81 -19.19
CA LEU A 89 -11.66 10.18 -19.57
C LEU A 89 -10.44 10.68 -18.81
N LEU A 90 -10.34 10.40 -17.51
CA LEU A 90 -9.17 10.78 -16.71
C LEU A 90 -7.88 10.09 -17.17
N GLN A 91 -7.96 8.81 -17.54
CA GLN A 91 -6.85 8.06 -18.12
C GLN A 91 -6.40 8.67 -19.45
N GLN A 92 -7.34 8.99 -20.34
CA GLN A 92 -7.04 9.64 -21.63
C GLN A 92 -6.41 11.01 -21.42
N HIS A 93 -6.97 11.81 -20.51
CA HIS A 93 -6.45 13.15 -20.21
C HIS A 93 -5.02 13.11 -19.64
N LEU A 94 -4.73 12.16 -18.75
CA LEU A 94 -3.37 11.94 -18.24
C LEU A 94 -2.42 11.51 -19.37
N ARG A 95 -2.87 10.58 -20.24
CA ARG A 95 -2.07 10.14 -21.39
C ARG A 95 -1.77 11.29 -22.34
N SER A 96 -2.74 12.15 -22.61
CA SER A 96 -2.54 13.33 -23.47
C SER A 96 -1.61 14.37 -22.81
N ALA A 97 -1.67 14.54 -21.50
CA ALA A 97 -0.87 15.53 -20.79
C ALA A 97 0.58 15.11 -20.53
N THR A 98 0.83 13.82 -20.30
CA THR A 98 2.15 13.33 -19.86
C THR A 98 2.70 12.18 -20.71
N GLY A 99 1.90 11.63 -21.63
CA GLY A 99 2.28 10.46 -22.43
C GLY A 99 2.18 9.12 -21.70
N THR A 100 2.01 9.14 -20.37
CA THR A 100 2.00 7.93 -19.54
C THR A 100 0.73 7.12 -19.76
N THR A 101 0.91 5.88 -20.20
CA THR A 101 -0.19 4.94 -20.46
C THR A 101 -0.41 4.05 -19.25
N ILE A 102 -1.58 4.19 -18.62
CA ILE A 102 -2.01 3.42 -17.45
C ILE A 102 -3.34 2.74 -17.73
N SER A 103 -3.74 1.75 -16.95
CA SER A 103 -5.09 1.18 -17.05
C SER A 103 -6.12 2.02 -16.30
N THR A 104 -7.40 1.89 -16.66
CA THR A 104 -8.51 2.52 -15.92
C THR A 104 -8.61 2.01 -14.48
N GLN A 105 -8.18 0.77 -14.22
CA GLN A 105 -8.09 0.22 -12.87
C GLN A 105 -7.06 0.98 -12.03
N THR A 106 -5.90 1.30 -12.60
CA THR A 106 -4.88 2.11 -11.91
C THR A 106 -5.46 3.47 -11.53
N VAL A 107 -6.17 4.15 -12.44
CA VAL A 107 -6.87 5.41 -12.13
C VAL A 107 -7.81 5.26 -10.95
N ARG A 108 -8.69 4.24 -10.96
CA ARG A 108 -9.63 4.00 -9.86
C ARG A 108 -8.92 3.75 -8.53
N ASN A 109 -7.86 2.92 -8.53
CA ASN A 109 -7.07 2.67 -7.34
C ASN A 109 -6.42 3.95 -6.78
N ARG A 110 -5.95 4.86 -7.65
CA ARG A 110 -5.39 6.15 -7.22
C ARG A 110 -6.45 7.05 -6.61
N LEU A 111 -7.62 7.15 -7.23
CA LEU A 111 -8.74 7.94 -6.71
C LEU A 111 -9.25 7.39 -5.37
N HIS A 112 -9.39 6.07 -5.24
CA HIS A 112 -9.81 5.42 -4.00
C HIS A 112 -8.81 5.64 -2.87
N ALA A 113 -7.49 5.62 -3.17
CA ALA A 113 -6.44 5.88 -2.18
C ALA A 113 -6.53 7.28 -1.55
N VAL A 114 -7.16 8.25 -2.23
CA VAL A 114 -7.42 9.61 -1.71
C VAL A 114 -8.88 9.83 -1.32
N GLY A 115 -9.68 8.77 -1.23
CA GLY A 115 -11.07 8.83 -0.78
C GLY A 115 -12.08 9.29 -1.84
N LEU A 116 -11.69 9.41 -3.11
CA LEU A 116 -12.58 9.78 -4.20
C LEU A 116 -13.26 8.53 -4.77
N TYR A 117 -14.52 8.36 -4.43
CA TYR A 117 -15.38 7.27 -4.89
C TYR A 117 -16.54 7.82 -5.71
N ALA A 118 -16.96 7.07 -6.73
CA ALA A 118 -18.27 7.29 -7.30
C ALA A 118 -19.34 7.00 -6.23
N ARG A 119 -20.25 7.96 -6.00
CA ARG A 119 -21.36 7.83 -5.07
C ARG A 119 -22.67 8.06 -5.82
N ARG A 120 -23.70 7.30 -5.45
CA ARG A 120 -25.07 7.58 -5.90
C ARG A 120 -25.64 8.68 -4.99
N PRO A 121 -26.28 9.73 -5.54
CA PRO A 121 -26.98 10.69 -4.71
C PRO A 121 -28.07 9.97 -3.91
N MET A 122 -28.29 10.43 -2.67
CA MET A 122 -29.37 9.89 -1.86
C MET A 122 -30.71 10.20 -2.54
N VAL A 123 -31.53 9.17 -2.72
CA VAL A 123 -32.90 9.35 -3.21
C VAL A 123 -33.73 9.87 -2.04
N CYS A 124 -33.93 11.18 -1.98
CA CYS A 124 -34.80 11.79 -0.98
C CYS A 124 -36.23 11.89 -1.50
N VAL A 125 -37.22 11.68 -0.62
CA VAL A 125 -38.63 11.97 -0.95
C VAL A 125 -38.77 13.46 -1.28
N ARG A 126 -39.42 13.79 -2.40
CA ARG A 126 -39.66 15.17 -2.80
C ARG A 126 -40.48 15.88 -1.72
N LEU A 127 -40.04 17.07 -1.29
CA LEU A 127 -40.79 17.87 -0.33
C LEU A 127 -42.13 18.31 -0.95
N THR A 128 -43.21 18.04 -0.23
CA THR A 128 -44.53 18.60 -0.55
C THR A 128 -44.48 20.13 -0.49
N SER A 129 -45.42 20.79 -1.17
CA SER A 129 -45.49 22.26 -1.17
C SER A 129 -45.61 22.83 0.25
N ARG A 130 -46.36 22.15 1.13
CA ARG A 130 -46.48 22.51 2.56
C ARG A 130 -45.14 22.46 3.29
N HIS A 131 -44.38 21.36 3.15
CA HIS A 131 -43.06 21.24 3.78
C HIS A 131 -42.08 22.32 3.33
N ARG A 132 -42.13 22.73 2.05
CA ARG A 132 -41.30 23.82 1.53
C ARG A 132 -41.67 25.17 2.14
N HIS A 133 -42.96 25.45 2.30
CA HIS A 133 -43.46 26.67 2.93
C HIS A 133 -43.04 26.74 4.41
N ASP A 134 -43.29 25.69 5.19
CA ASP A 134 -43.01 25.66 6.63
C ASP A 134 -41.51 25.81 6.93
N ARG A 135 -40.64 25.11 6.16
CA ARG A 135 -39.18 25.24 6.28
C ARG A 135 -38.71 26.65 5.95
N ARG A 136 -39.27 27.28 4.92
CA ARG A 136 -38.93 28.66 4.55
C ARG A 136 -39.35 29.61 5.67
N LYS A 137 -40.59 29.49 6.16
CA LYS A 137 -41.13 30.32 7.24
C LYS A 137 -40.28 30.21 8.51
N TRP A 138 -39.84 29.00 8.87
CA TRP A 138 -38.92 28.78 9.98
C TRP A 138 -37.57 29.47 9.77
N ALA A 139 -36.94 29.29 8.60
CA ALA A 139 -35.63 29.88 8.31
C ALA A 139 -35.65 31.43 8.27
N THR A 140 -36.79 32.03 7.95
CA THR A 140 -36.98 33.49 7.91
C THR A 140 -37.49 34.08 9.22
N LYS A 141 -37.81 33.25 10.21
CA LYS A 141 -38.27 33.71 11.53
C LYS A 141 -37.03 34.12 12.34
N LYS A 142 -36.78 35.43 12.43
CA LYS A 142 -35.92 36.00 13.47
C LYS A 142 -36.68 36.04 14.80
#